data_AF-H1LSM9-F1
#
_entry.id   AF-H1LSM9-F1
#
_cell.length_a   1.000
_cell.length_b   1.000
_cell.length_c   1.000
_cell.angle_alpha   90.00
_cell.angle_beta   90.00
_cell.angle_gamma   90.00
#
_symmetry.space_group_name_H-M   'P 1'
#
loop_
_entity.id
_entity.type
_entity.pdbx_description
1 polymer ?
#
loop_
_entity_poly.entity_id
_entity_poly.type
_entity_poly.pdbx_seq_one_letter_code
_entity_poly.pdbx_strand_id
1 'polypeptide(L)'
;MSFKMDRKAYASLYGPTVGDSVRLGDTNLFACIEKDYTVYGQESIFGGGKVLRDGMGVNATETRRDNPKVADTIISGITIIDYTGVYKADIGIRDGKILAIGKGGNPDNMDNIDFVVGASTEAIAGEGLIVTAGGIDLHVHFLSPGLAHAALDNGITTLFGGGTGPADGSNSATTTPGAFHIARMLQATDDEPLNFGFLAKGNGAVVDTVGEQIEAGAAGIKTHEDWGATASAIDNALKAADKYDVQLAVHTDSLNEG
;
A
#
# COMPACT_ATOMS: atom_id res chain seq x y z
N MET A 1 20.87 -28.95 -26.48
CA MET A 1 20.20 -28.15 -27.51
C MET A 1 19.51 -26.99 -26.82
N SER A 2 19.58 -25.76 -27.34
CA SER A 2 18.82 -24.65 -26.78
C SER A 2 17.39 -24.68 -27.32
N PHE A 3 16.41 -24.68 -26.41
CA PHE A 3 15.01 -24.41 -26.75
C PHE A 3 14.79 -22.90 -26.77
N LYS A 4 14.02 -22.39 -27.73
CA LYS A 4 13.63 -20.99 -27.82
C LYS A 4 12.12 -20.91 -27.94
N MET A 5 11.53 -19.94 -27.26
CA MET A 5 10.10 -19.65 -27.32
C MET A 5 9.89 -18.28 -27.95
N ASP A 6 8.83 -18.13 -28.75
CA ASP A 6 8.47 -16.82 -29.29
C ASP A 6 7.89 -15.92 -28.18
N ARG A 7 8.02 -14.60 -28.34
CA ARG A 7 7.60 -13.61 -27.33
C ARG A 7 6.11 -13.66 -27.02
N LYS A 8 5.27 -13.94 -28.02
CA LYS A 8 3.81 -13.98 -27.84
C LYS A 8 3.41 -15.19 -27.00
N ALA A 9 3.99 -16.35 -27.27
CA ALA A 9 3.82 -17.54 -26.46
C ALA A 9 4.36 -17.32 -25.03
N TYR A 10 5.55 -16.70 -24.88
CA TYR A 10 6.10 -16.35 -23.57
C TYR A 10 5.12 -15.49 -22.76
N ALA A 11 4.68 -14.36 -23.34
CA ALA A 11 3.78 -13.44 -22.68
C ALA A 11 2.44 -14.08 -22.28
N SER A 12 1.93 -15.01 -23.10
CA SER A 12 0.69 -15.74 -22.80
C SER A 12 0.79 -16.73 -21.65
N LEU A 13 2.00 -17.21 -21.33
CA LEU A 13 2.24 -18.20 -20.28
C LEU A 13 2.73 -17.57 -18.97
N TYR A 14 3.59 -16.56 -19.08
CA TYR A 14 4.35 -16.03 -17.95
C TYR A 14 4.19 -14.53 -17.75
N GLY A 15 3.37 -13.86 -18.56
CA GLY A 15 3.29 -12.41 -18.63
C GLY A 15 4.41 -11.76 -19.46
N PRO A 16 4.29 -10.46 -19.76
CA PRO A 16 5.25 -9.71 -20.59
C PRO A 16 6.65 -9.70 -19.95
N THR A 17 7.71 -9.60 -20.75
CA THR A 17 9.09 -9.47 -20.23
C THR A 17 9.81 -8.26 -20.85
N VAL A 18 11.09 -8.06 -20.53
CA VAL A 18 11.88 -6.85 -20.87
C VAL A 18 11.65 -6.37 -22.30
N GLY A 19 11.17 -5.14 -22.48
CA GLY A 19 10.89 -4.51 -23.76
C GLY A 19 9.47 -4.75 -24.31
N ASP A 20 8.69 -5.66 -23.73
CA ASP A 20 7.25 -5.75 -24.01
C ASP A 20 6.53 -4.56 -23.35
N SER A 21 5.34 -4.22 -23.85
CA SER A 21 4.52 -3.16 -23.26
C SER A 21 3.09 -3.60 -23.04
N VAL A 22 2.50 -3.15 -21.92
CA VAL A 22 1.09 -3.39 -21.57
C VAL A 22 0.33 -2.07 -21.64
N ARG A 23 -0.82 -2.07 -22.33
CA ARG A 23 -1.74 -0.91 -22.31
C ARG A 23 -2.44 -0.87 -20.96
N LEU A 24 -2.50 0.30 -20.34
CA LEU A 24 -3.19 0.48 -19.06
C LEU A 24 -4.69 0.71 -19.32
N GLY A 25 -5.50 -0.30 -19.03
CA GLY A 25 -6.94 -0.27 -19.31
C GLY A 25 -7.24 -0.01 -20.79
N ASP A 26 -8.21 0.85 -21.05
CA ASP A 26 -8.59 1.36 -22.38
C ASP A 26 -7.92 2.70 -22.73
N THR A 27 -6.91 3.11 -21.97
CA THR A 27 -6.20 4.38 -22.17
C THR A 27 -5.20 4.31 -23.34
N ASN A 28 -4.55 5.44 -23.63
CA ASN A 28 -3.40 5.53 -24.55
C ASN A 28 -2.04 5.44 -23.84
N LEU A 29 -2.01 4.97 -22.59
CA LEU A 29 -0.79 4.77 -21.82
C LEU A 29 -0.28 3.34 -21.98
N PHE A 30 1.03 3.21 -22.18
CA PHE A 30 1.71 1.92 -22.33
C PHE A 30 2.88 1.84 -21.36
N ALA A 31 2.84 0.86 -20.47
CA ALA A 31 3.89 0.56 -19.52
C ALA A 31 4.86 -0.46 -20.15
N CYS A 32 6.11 -0.04 -20.40
CA CYS A 32 7.16 -0.90 -20.95
C CYS A 32 7.93 -1.58 -19.82
N ILE A 33 8.17 -2.89 -19.94
CA ILE A 33 8.95 -3.64 -18.94
C ILE A 33 10.43 -3.29 -19.06
N GLU A 34 10.98 -2.62 -18.06
CA GLU A 34 12.36 -2.11 -18.02
C GLU A 34 13.35 -3.20 -17.58
N LYS A 35 12.90 -4.11 -16.71
CA LYS A 35 13.70 -5.18 -16.12
C LYS A 35 12.83 -6.40 -15.83
N ASP A 36 13.44 -7.59 -15.88
CA ASP A 36 12.83 -8.84 -15.43
C ASP A 36 13.85 -9.56 -14.54
N TYR A 37 13.44 -9.95 -13.34
CA TYR A 37 14.27 -10.65 -12.36
C TYR A 37 14.32 -12.16 -12.58
N THR A 38 13.50 -12.70 -13.49
CA THR A 38 13.46 -14.14 -13.75
C THR A 38 14.76 -14.66 -14.38
N VAL A 39 14.94 -15.97 -14.29
CA VAL A 39 15.87 -16.73 -15.13
C VAL A 39 15.03 -17.53 -16.12
N TYR A 40 15.15 -17.24 -17.42
CA TYR A 40 14.27 -17.85 -18.43
C TYR A 40 14.36 -19.39 -18.43
N GLY A 41 13.20 -20.04 -18.31
CA GLY A 41 13.08 -21.49 -18.15
C GLY A 41 12.98 -21.96 -16.69
N GLN A 42 13.08 -21.04 -15.72
CA GLN A 42 12.91 -21.27 -14.29
C GLN A 42 11.83 -20.34 -13.70
N GLU A 43 10.81 -20.01 -14.47
CA GLU A 43 9.67 -19.22 -13.99
C GLU A 43 8.90 -19.95 -12.87
N SER A 44 8.55 -19.22 -11.82
CA SER A 44 7.75 -19.71 -10.69
C SER A 44 6.29 -19.90 -11.11
N ILE A 45 5.89 -21.13 -11.45
CA ILE A 45 4.50 -21.43 -11.87
C ILE A 45 3.90 -22.50 -10.96
N PHE A 46 2.76 -22.17 -10.36
CA PHE A 46 1.97 -23.07 -9.52
C PHE A 46 0.93 -23.85 -10.36
N GLY A 47 0.60 -25.06 -9.90
CA GLY A 47 -0.45 -25.90 -10.49
C GLY A 47 -0.05 -27.35 -10.76
N GLY A 48 -1.02 -28.15 -11.21
CA GLY A 48 -0.81 -29.57 -11.52
C GLY A 48 0.27 -29.78 -12.58
N GLY A 49 1.35 -30.49 -12.21
CA GLY A 49 2.48 -30.76 -13.11
C GLY A 49 3.36 -29.54 -13.43
N LYS A 50 3.26 -28.46 -12.65
CA LYS A 50 4.05 -27.22 -12.84
C LYS A 50 5.34 -27.21 -12.01
N VAL A 51 5.94 -26.03 -11.84
CA VAL A 51 7.29 -25.82 -11.28
C VAL A 51 7.27 -25.85 -9.76
N LEU A 52 6.33 -25.12 -9.14
CA LEU A 52 6.24 -25.03 -7.68
C LEU A 52 5.62 -26.32 -7.09
N ARG A 53 6.47 -27.35 -6.98
CA ARG A 53 6.18 -28.65 -6.38
C ARG A 53 7.34 -29.09 -5.50
N ASP A 54 7.03 -29.98 -4.55
CA ASP A 54 7.99 -30.53 -3.58
C ASP A 54 9.25 -31.09 -4.25
N GLY A 55 10.41 -30.65 -3.76
CA GLY A 55 11.74 -31.01 -4.28
C GLY A 55 12.08 -30.40 -5.66
N MET A 56 11.16 -29.66 -6.27
CA MET A 56 11.35 -28.93 -7.54
C MET A 56 11.52 -27.46 -7.23
N GLY A 57 10.60 -26.58 -7.66
CA GLY A 57 10.62 -25.16 -7.29
C GLY A 57 10.19 -24.87 -5.85
N VAL A 58 9.62 -25.85 -5.14
CA VAL A 58 9.40 -25.79 -3.69
C VAL A 58 10.53 -26.55 -3.01
N ASN A 59 11.29 -25.86 -2.15
CA ASN A 59 12.35 -26.49 -1.36
C ASN A 59 11.75 -27.45 -0.32
N ALA A 60 12.32 -28.66 -0.25
CA ALA A 60 11.79 -29.76 0.58
C ALA A 60 12.45 -29.88 1.96
N THR A 61 13.48 -29.08 2.25
CA THR A 61 14.33 -29.25 3.44
C THR A 61 14.42 -28.01 4.33
N GLU A 62 14.25 -26.82 3.76
CA GLU A 62 14.34 -25.55 4.44
C GLU A 62 13.09 -25.30 5.27
N THR A 63 13.27 -24.97 6.55
CA THR A 63 12.16 -24.65 7.44
C THR A 63 11.97 -23.14 7.54
N ARG A 64 10.71 -22.69 7.62
CA ARG A 64 10.38 -21.29 7.92
C ARG A 64 11.01 -20.79 9.22
N ARG A 65 11.11 -21.66 10.22
CA ARG A 65 11.63 -21.34 11.55
C ARG A 65 13.11 -20.96 11.50
N ASP A 66 13.90 -21.76 10.79
CA ASP A 66 15.36 -21.68 10.84
C ASP A 66 15.92 -20.84 9.69
N ASN A 67 15.15 -20.65 8.61
CA ASN A 67 15.54 -19.87 7.46
C ASN A 67 14.63 -18.62 7.28
N PRO A 68 15.17 -17.40 7.47
CA PRO A 68 14.40 -16.17 7.32
C PRO A 68 14.02 -15.86 5.86
N LYS A 69 14.61 -16.54 4.88
CA LYS A 69 14.30 -16.37 3.46
C LYS A 69 13.10 -17.19 3.00
N VAL A 70 12.60 -18.14 3.79
CA VAL A 70 11.40 -18.90 3.44
C VAL A 70 10.19 -17.96 3.55
N ALA A 71 9.48 -17.76 2.44
CA ALA A 71 8.32 -16.88 2.39
C ALA A 71 7.06 -17.55 2.97
N ASP A 72 6.14 -16.75 3.51
CA ASP A 72 4.79 -17.17 3.86
C ASP A 72 3.89 -17.20 2.62
N THR A 73 4.12 -16.29 1.66
CA THR A 73 3.39 -16.24 0.39
C THR A 73 4.32 -15.78 -0.72
N ILE A 74 4.16 -16.34 -1.93
CA ILE A 74 4.75 -15.84 -3.17
C ILE A 74 3.64 -15.28 -4.08
N ILE A 75 3.88 -14.10 -4.65
CA ILE A 75 3.15 -13.62 -5.83
C ILE A 75 4.08 -13.83 -7.03
N SER A 76 3.73 -14.76 -7.93
CA SER A 76 4.65 -15.21 -8.98
C SER A 76 4.49 -14.47 -10.30
N GLY A 77 5.59 -14.12 -10.96
CA GLY A 77 5.62 -13.66 -12.35
C GLY A 77 4.84 -12.37 -12.61
N ILE A 78 4.76 -11.47 -11.63
CA ILE A 78 3.91 -10.29 -11.65
C ILE A 78 4.60 -9.09 -12.31
N THR A 79 3.86 -8.29 -13.08
CA THR A 79 4.32 -6.99 -13.54
C THR A 79 4.09 -5.94 -12.46
N ILE A 80 5.16 -5.34 -11.95
CA ILE A 80 5.13 -4.28 -10.94
C ILE A 80 5.14 -2.94 -11.66
N ILE A 81 4.18 -2.08 -11.32
CA ILE A 81 4.18 -0.66 -11.68
C ILE A 81 4.26 0.13 -10.38
N ASP A 82 5.36 0.84 -10.20
CA ASP A 82 5.63 1.65 -9.03
C ASP A 82 6.43 2.89 -9.42
N TYR A 83 6.52 3.89 -8.53
CA TYR A 83 7.36 5.06 -8.76
C TYR A 83 8.85 4.70 -8.91
N THR A 84 9.28 3.54 -8.39
CA THR A 84 10.65 3.02 -8.56
C THR A 84 10.93 2.40 -9.93
N GLY A 85 9.90 2.13 -10.73
CA GLY A 85 10.04 1.63 -12.11
C GLY A 85 8.91 0.70 -12.55
N VAL A 86 9.00 0.23 -13.79
CA VAL A 86 8.10 -0.76 -14.37
C VAL A 86 8.88 -2.02 -14.70
N TYR A 87 8.69 -3.09 -13.93
CA TYR A 87 9.52 -4.29 -14.04
C TYR A 87 8.76 -5.55 -13.65
N LYS A 88 9.36 -6.72 -13.91
CA LYS A 88 8.79 -8.03 -13.63
C LYS A 88 9.60 -8.78 -12.60
N ALA A 89 8.91 -9.36 -11.62
CA ALA A 89 9.52 -10.10 -10.53
C ALA A 89 8.52 -11.07 -9.89
N ASP A 90 9.01 -11.94 -9.02
CA ASP A 90 8.24 -12.55 -7.96
C ASP A 90 8.30 -11.64 -6.70
N ILE A 91 7.26 -11.66 -5.89
CA ILE A 91 7.23 -10.98 -4.58
C ILE A 91 7.08 -12.02 -3.48
N GLY A 92 8.03 -12.03 -2.54
CA GLY A 92 7.94 -12.82 -1.32
C GLY A 92 7.33 -11.99 -0.20
N ILE A 93 6.38 -12.57 0.53
CA ILE A 93 5.75 -11.96 1.72
C ILE A 93 6.08 -12.82 2.94
N ARG A 94 6.43 -12.18 4.04
CA ARG A 94 6.66 -12.82 5.33
C ARG A 94 6.20 -11.93 6.47
N ASP A 95 5.49 -12.50 7.44
CA ASP A 95 4.98 -11.78 8.63
C ASP A 95 4.19 -10.51 8.25
N GLY A 96 3.42 -10.56 7.16
CA GLY A 96 2.61 -9.44 6.66
C GLY A 96 3.42 -8.32 6.00
N LYS A 97 4.71 -8.52 5.73
CA LYS A 97 5.60 -7.55 5.08
C LYS A 97 6.20 -8.11 3.79
N ILE A 98 6.60 -7.22 2.89
CA ILE A 98 7.38 -7.58 1.70
C ILE A 98 8.75 -8.07 2.19
N LEU A 99 9.03 -9.36 2.00
CA LEU A 99 10.30 -10.00 2.33
C LEU A 99 11.37 -9.65 1.28
N ALA A 100 11.02 -9.82 0.01
CA ALA A 100 11.92 -9.59 -1.12
C ALA A 100 11.11 -9.37 -2.41
N ILE A 101 11.71 -8.61 -3.33
CA ILE A 101 11.23 -8.45 -4.71
C ILE A 101 12.37 -8.91 -5.62
N GLY A 102 12.13 -9.97 -6.38
CA GLY A 102 13.20 -10.61 -7.14
C GLY A 102 12.75 -11.94 -7.73
N LYS A 103 13.52 -13.01 -7.51
CA LYS A 103 13.17 -14.35 -7.96
C LYS A 103 12.93 -15.28 -6.77
N GLY A 104 11.75 -15.87 -6.72
CA GLY A 104 11.38 -16.92 -5.77
C GLY A 104 11.71 -18.30 -6.30
N GLY A 105 11.83 -19.29 -5.42
CA GLY A 105 11.91 -20.70 -5.80
C GLY A 105 12.78 -21.53 -4.88
N ASN A 106 13.43 -22.55 -5.44
CA ASN A 106 14.27 -23.47 -4.70
C ASN A 106 15.75 -23.29 -5.08
N PRO A 107 16.62 -22.85 -4.13
CA PRO A 107 18.04 -22.65 -4.42
C PRO A 107 18.82 -23.94 -4.73
N ASP A 108 18.26 -25.13 -4.46
CA ASP A 108 18.93 -26.40 -4.74
C ASP A 108 19.04 -26.70 -6.24
N ASN A 109 18.14 -26.15 -7.05
CA ASN A 109 18.01 -26.50 -8.47
C ASN A 109 17.63 -25.32 -9.39
N MET A 110 17.49 -24.12 -8.85
CA MET A 110 17.23 -22.89 -9.59
C MET A 110 18.28 -21.83 -9.27
N ASP A 111 18.61 -21.01 -10.26
CA ASP A 111 19.64 -19.98 -10.16
C ASP A 111 19.07 -18.66 -9.61
N ASN A 112 19.91 -17.84 -8.99
CA ASN A 112 19.61 -16.46 -8.56
C ASN A 112 18.34 -16.33 -7.70
N ILE A 113 18.17 -17.18 -6.68
CA ILE A 113 17.02 -17.14 -5.77
C ILE A 113 17.23 -16.08 -4.67
N ASP A 114 16.34 -15.10 -4.62
CA ASP A 114 16.31 -14.04 -3.60
C ASP A 114 15.60 -14.49 -2.32
N PHE A 115 14.52 -15.28 -2.47
CA PHE A 115 13.75 -15.85 -1.36
C PHE A 115 13.26 -17.27 -1.68
N VAL A 116 13.12 -18.09 -0.65
CA VAL A 116 12.81 -19.52 -0.76
C VAL A 116 11.30 -19.75 -0.74
N VAL A 117 10.81 -20.53 -1.70
CA VAL A 117 9.47 -21.14 -1.63
C VAL A 117 9.62 -22.48 -0.94
N GLY A 118 9.04 -22.64 0.25
CA GLY A 118 9.10 -23.85 1.05
C GLY A 118 7.73 -24.48 1.25
N ALA A 119 7.67 -25.55 2.05
CA ALA A 119 6.42 -26.25 2.37
C ALA A 119 5.36 -25.38 3.08
N SER A 120 5.76 -24.23 3.66
CA SER A 120 4.88 -23.29 4.35
C SER A 120 4.46 -22.08 3.49
N THR A 121 4.80 -22.07 2.20
CA THR A 121 4.58 -20.92 1.32
C THR A 121 3.29 -21.10 0.51
N GLU A 122 2.35 -20.16 0.65
CA GLU A 122 1.17 -20.04 -0.23
C GLU A 122 1.54 -19.39 -1.58
N ALA A 123 0.77 -19.63 -2.64
CA ALA A 123 1.00 -19.07 -3.96
C ALA A 123 -0.19 -18.24 -4.49
N ILE A 124 0.11 -17.03 -4.95
CA ILE A 124 -0.78 -16.17 -5.74
C ILE A 124 -0.18 -16.06 -7.15
N ALA A 125 -0.94 -16.50 -8.15
CA ALA A 125 -0.53 -16.44 -9.55
C ALA A 125 -0.64 -14.99 -10.07
N GLY A 126 0.50 -14.37 -10.39
CA GLY A 126 0.58 -12.99 -10.88
C GLY A 126 0.86 -12.88 -12.39
N GLU A 127 1.09 -14.00 -13.08
CA GLU A 127 1.39 -14.01 -14.50
C GLU A 127 0.28 -13.33 -15.33
N GLY A 128 0.65 -12.32 -16.10
CA GLY A 128 -0.29 -11.55 -16.93
C GLY A 128 -1.09 -10.49 -16.17
N LEU A 129 -0.88 -10.34 -14.86
CA LEU A 129 -1.49 -9.30 -14.04
C LEU A 129 -0.50 -8.16 -13.78
N ILE A 130 -1.04 -7.03 -13.30
CA ILE A 130 -0.28 -5.89 -12.81
C ILE A 130 -0.49 -5.79 -11.30
N VAL A 131 0.58 -5.52 -10.56
CA VAL A 131 0.52 -5.15 -9.14
C VAL A 131 1.04 -3.73 -8.95
N THR A 132 0.40 -3.01 -8.03
CA THR A 132 0.82 -1.71 -7.53
C THR A 132 0.84 -1.76 -6.01
N ALA A 133 1.46 -0.77 -5.38
CA ALA A 133 1.13 -0.48 -3.99
C ALA A 133 -0.38 -0.15 -3.87
N GLY A 134 -0.94 -0.37 -2.69
CA GLY A 134 -2.29 0.09 -2.40
C GLY A 134 -2.34 1.62 -2.35
N GLY A 135 -3.43 2.20 -2.82
CA GLY A 135 -3.64 3.65 -2.78
C GLY A 135 -3.63 4.20 -1.36
N ILE A 136 -3.09 5.42 -1.21
CA ILE A 136 -3.07 6.18 0.04
C ILE A 136 -3.89 7.46 -0.20
N ASP A 137 -5.09 7.51 0.35
CA ASP A 137 -5.93 8.70 0.29
C ASP A 137 -5.73 9.54 1.55
N LEU A 138 -5.31 10.80 1.37
CA LEU A 138 -4.93 11.71 2.44
C LEU A 138 -5.96 12.81 2.71
N HIS A 139 -7.13 12.77 2.07
CA HIS A 139 -8.19 13.76 2.26
C HIS A 139 -9.56 13.10 2.48
N VAL A 140 -9.64 12.22 3.48
CA VAL A 140 -10.85 11.43 3.73
C VAL A 140 -11.77 12.11 4.74
N HIS A 141 -13.05 12.28 4.39
CA HIS A 141 -14.09 12.62 5.34
C HIS A 141 -14.75 11.35 5.87
N PHE A 142 -14.60 11.06 7.18
CA PHE A 142 -15.18 9.86 7.78
C PHE A 142 -16.67 10.05 8.10
N LEU A 143 -17.50 10.01 7.05
CA LEU A 143 -18.94 10.28 7.12
C LEU A 143 -19.81 9.04 7.32
N SER A 144 -19.38 7.89 6.78
CA SER A 144 -20.13 6.63 6.89
C SER A 144 -19.18 5.43 6.87
N PRO A 145 -19.49 4.32 7.58
CA PRO A 145 -18.64 3.12 7.55
C PRO A 145 -18.47 2.53 6.15
N GLY A 146 -19.48 2.66 5.28
CA GLY A 146 -19.44 2.13 3.91
C GLY A 146 -18.31 2.69 3.03
N LEU A 147 -17.69 3.81 3.42
CA LEU A 147 -16.54 4.37 2.71
C LEU A 147 -15.33 3.43 2.73
N ALA A 148 -15.16 2.65 3.80
CA ALA A 148 -14.04 1.72 3.94
C ALA A 148 -14.06 0.66 2.82
N HIS A 149 -15.24 0.08 2.59
CA HIS A 149 -15.43 -0.88 1.49
C HIS A 149 -15.27 -0.23 0.12
N ALA A 150 -15.84 0.97 -0.09
CA ALA A 150 -15.68 1.69 -1.35
C ALA A 150 -14.22 2.02 -1.68
N ALA A 151 -13.40 2.30 -0.66
CA ALA A 151 -11.96 2.51 -0.80
C ALA A 151 -11.25 1.22 -1.26
N LEU A 152 -11.52 0.09 -0.60
CA LEU A 152 -10.93 -1.21 -0.94
C LEU A 152 -11.30 -1.67 -2.36
N ASP A 153 -12.57 -1.46 -2.77
CA ASP A 153 -13.05 -1.82 -4.11
C ASP A 153 -12.29 -1.08 -5.22
N ASN A 154 -11.68 0.06 -4.91
CA ASN A 154 -10.85 0.85 -5.83
C ASN A 154 -9.34 0.79 -5.50
N GLY A 155 -8.91 -0.21 -4.71
CA GLY A 155 -7.50 -0.47 -4.42
C GLY A 155 -6.85 0.52 -3.44
N ILE A 156 -7.63 1.32 -2.70
CA ILE A 156 -7.12 2.17 -1.61
C ILE A 156 -7.00 1.31 -0.35
N THR A 157 -5.85 1.41 0.32
CA THR A 157 -5.53 0.60 1.50
C THR A 157 -5.17 1.44 2.73
N THR A 158 -5.06 2.76 2.56
CA THR A 158 -4.79 3.72 3.64
C THR A 158 -5.68 4.94 3.51
N LEU A 159 -6.35 5.29 4.60
CA LEU A 159 -7.28 6.40 4.71
C LEU A 159 -6.79 7.38 5.78
N PHE A 160 -6.46 8.60 5.38
CA PHE A 160 -6.02 9.66 6.26
C PHE A 160 -6.96 10.86 6.13
N GLY A 161 -7.46 11.38 7.25
CA GLY A 161 -8.48 12.41 7.21
C GLY A 161 -9.14 12.62 8.55
N GLY A 162 -10.43 12.96 8.59
CA GLY A 162 -11.13 13.17 9.87
C GLY A 162 -12.64 13.15 9.74
N GLY A 163 -13.31 12.88 10.85
CA GLY A 163 -14.76 12.86 10.93
C GLY A 163 -15.28 12.04 12.10
N THR A 164 -16.57 12.20 12.41
CA THR A 164 -17.25 11.50 13.51
C THR A 164 -18.60 10.92 13.05
N GLY A 165 -18.73 10.64 11.75
CA GLY A 165 -19.99 10.32 11.09
C GLY A 165 -20.58 11.53 10.35
N PRO A 166 -21.89 11.50 10.02
CA PRO A 166 -22.52 12.50 9.15
C PRO A 166 -22.90 13.80 9.89
N ALA A 167 -22.03 14.27 10.80
CA ALA A 167 -22.20 15.54 11.49
C ALA A 167 -21.74 16.70 10.62
N ASP A 168 -22.36 17.87 10.76
CA ASP A 168 -22.06 19.05 9.93
C ASP A 168 -20.57 19.42 9.91
N GLY A 169 -19.89 19.31 11.05
CA GLY A 169 -18.46 19.57 11.14
C GLY A 169 -17.58 18.60 10.38
N SER A 170 -18.00 17.33 10.27
CA SER A 170 -17.31 16.30 9.48
C SER A 170 -17.67 16.40 8.01
N ASN A 171 -18.90 16.84 7.68
CA ASN A 171 -19.30 17.15 6.32
C ASN A 171 -18.50 18.32 5.74
N SER A 172 -18.07 19.29 6.57
CA SER A 172 -17.26 20.42 6.12
C SER A 172 -15.75 20.17 6.14
N ALA A 173 -15.21 19.56 7.20
CA ALA A 173 -13.77 19.45 7.39
C ALA A 173 -13.33 18.04 7.80
N THR A 174 -12.21 17.60 7.24
CA THR A 174 -11.47 16.38 7.65
C THR A 174 -10.84 16.53 9.03
N THR A 175 -11.66 16.68 10.07
CA THR A 175 -11.23 16.80 11.48
C THR A 175 -11.99 15.84 12.36
N THR A 176 -11.29 15.20 13.29
CA THR A 176 -11.85 14.41 14.40
C THR A 176 -11.57 15.18 15.70
N PRO A 177 -12.48 16.08 16.14
CA PRO A 177 -12.14 17.07 17.15
C PRO A 177 -12.11 16.50 18.57
N GLY A 178 -10.99 16.71 19.27
CA GLY A 178 -10.88 16.41 20.71
C GLY A 178 -10.63 14.94 21.04
N ALA A 179 -10.09 14.71 22.25
CA ALA A 179 -9.64 13.38 22.69
C ALA A 179 -10.74 12.32 22.69
N PHE A 180 -11.97 12.69 23.06
CA PHE A 180 -13.09 11.75 23.09
C PHE A 180 -13.40 11.17 21.70
N HIS A 181 -13.53 12.03 20.69
CA HIS A 181 -13.89 11.58 19.34
C HIS A 181 -12.75 10.82 18.67
N ILE A 182 -11.50 11.23 18.89
CA ILE A 182 -10.33 10.49 18.40
C ILE A 182 -10.34 9.07 18.96
N ALA A 183 -10.51 8.91 20.27
CA ALA A 183 -10.58 7.59 20.89
C ALA A 183 -11.76 6.75 20.37
N ARG A 184 -12.93 7.36 20.11
CA ARG A 184 -14.09 6.65 19.54
C ARG A 184 -13.83 6.19 18.09
N MET A 185 -13.20 7.03 17.28
CA MET A 185 -12.92 6.69 15.88
C MET A 185 -11.86 5.60 15.77
N LEU A 186 -10.81 5.65 16.59
CA LEU A 186 -9.82 4.57 16.69
C LEU A 186 -10.49 3.22 17.03
N GLN A 187 -11.41 3.21 18.00
CA GLN A 187 -12.17 2.01 18.35
C GLN A 187 -13.12 1.55 17.24
N ALA A 188 -13.74 2.49 16.51
CA ALA A 188 -14.68 2.17 15.45
C ALA A 188 -14.02 1.51 14.24
N THR A 189 -12.72 1.71 14.03
CA THR A 189 -11.96 1.19 12.89
C THR A 189 -11.00 0.05 13.23
N ASP A 190 -11.01 -0.46 14.46
CA ASP A 190 -10.03 -1.45 14.95
C ASP A 190 -10.11 -2.81 14.22
N ASP A 191 -11.30 -3.16 13.72
CA ASP A 191 -11.57 -4.41 13.00
C ASP A 191 -11.60 -4.24 11.46
N GLU A 192 -11.32 -3.03 10.95
CA GLU A 192 -11.34 -2.74 9.51
C GLU A 192 -9.99 -3.12 8.84
N PRO A 193 -9.98 -3.82 7.69
CA PRO A 193 -8.75 -4.25 7.02
C PRO A 193 -8.11 -3.11 6.18
N LEU A 194 -7.95 -1.93 6.79
CA LEU A 194 -7.40 -0.71 6.21
C LEU A 194 -6.47 -0.04 7.22
N ASN A 195 -5.50 0.74 6.73
CA ASN A 195 -4.72 1.62 7.60
C ASN A 195 -5.48 2.94 7.78
N PHE A 196 -5.53 3.47 9.00
CA PHE A 196 -6.23 4.72 9.31
C PHE A 196 -5.29 5.76 9.94
N GLY A 197 -5.53 7.03 9.62
CA GLY A 197 -5.01 8.18 10.37
C GLY A 197 -6.07 9.26 10.51
N PHE A 198 -6.21 9.77 11.74
CA PHE A 198 -7.19 10.81 12.07
C PHE A 198 -6.50 12.16 12.30
N LEU A 199 -7.09 13.23 11.78
CA LEU A 199 -6.58 14.59 11.86
C LEU A 199 -7.23 15.36 13.01
N ALA A 200 -6.41 15.97 13.85
CA ALA A 200 -6.83 16.94 14.85
C ALA A 200 -7.44 18.18 14.19
N LYS A 201 -8.33 18.86 14.92
CA LYS A 201 -8.81 20.19 14.52
C LYS A 201 -7.74 21.24 14.84
N GLY A 202 -7.16 21.82 13.80
CA GLY A 202 -6.07 22.80 13.86
C GLY A 202 -6.54 24.24 14.04
N ASN A 203 -7.47 24.48 14.97
CA ASN A 203 -7.96 25.81 15.30
C ASN A 203 -7.67 26.13 16.77
N GLY A 204 -7.25 27.36 17.05
CA GLY A 204 -6.89 27.80 18.39
C GLY A 204 -5.83 28.90 18.35
N ALA A 205 -5.64 29.56 19.49
CA ALA A 205 -4.67 30.65 19.66
C ALA A 205 -3.43 30.23 20.47
N VAL A 206 -3.35 28.96 20.90
CA VAL A 206 -2.22 28.39 21.65
C VAL A 206 -1.93 26.97 21.16
N VAL A 207 -0.67 26.53 21.24
CA VAL A 207 -0.23 25.22 20.75
C VAL A 207 -0.96 24.05 21.42
N ASP A 208 -1.23 24.16 22.73
CA ASP A 208 -1.76 23.06 23.53
C ASP A 208 -3.19 22.64 23.14
N THR A 209 -3.99 23.54 22.52
CA THR A 209 -5.34 23.18 22.05
C THR A 209 -5.32 22.17 20.90
N VAL A 210 -4.24 22.19 20.11
CA VAL A 210 -4.01 21.17 19.08
C VAL A 210 -3.23 19.99 19.66
N GLY A 211 -2.26 20.27 20.54
CA GLY A 211 -1.41 19.28 21.20
C GLY A 211 -2.19 18.17 21.91
N GLU A 212 -3.22 18.50 22.69
CA GLU A 212 -4.01 17.50 23.42
C GLU A 212 -4.70 16.47 22.50
N GLN A 213 -5.01 16.87 21.26
CA GLN A 213 -5.65 16.00 20.27
C GLN A 213 -4.62 15.03 19.67
N ILE A 214 -3.39 15.49 19.44
CA ILE A 214 -2.29 14.66 18.98
C ILE A 214 -1.93 13.63 20.07
N GLU A 215 -1.83 14.07 21.32
CA GLU A 215 -1.61 13.20 22.48
C GLU A 215 -2.71 12.15 22.65
N ALA A 216 -3.94 12.43 22.20
CA ALA A 216 -5.04 11.49 22.20
C ALA A 216 -5.03 10.48 21.04
N GLY A 217 -4.12 10.64 20.06
CA GLY A 217 -3.93 9.72 18.95
C GLY A 217 -4.20 10.29 17.55
N ALA A 218 -4.38 11.61 17.40
CA ALA A 218 -4.38 12.20 16.06
C ALA A 218 -2.99 12.11 15.42
N ALA A 219 -2.95 11.76 14.14
CA ALA A 219 -1.72 11.53 13.37
C ALA A 219 -1.32 12.73 12.48
N GLY A 220 -2.10 13.81 12.53
CA GLY A 220 -1.88 15.04 11.78
C GLY A 220 -2.89 16.11 12.18
N ILE A 221 -2.82 17.26 11.52
CA ILE A 221 -3.65 18.43 11.82
C ILE A 221 -4.37 18.87 10.55
N LYS A 222 -5.64 19.28 10.66
CA LYS A 222 -6.36 20.01 9.60
C LYS A 222 -6.82 21.37 10.11
N THR A 223 -6.37 22.43 9.46
CA THR A 223 -6.97 23.77 9.57
C THR A 223 -7.93 23.98 8.40
N HIS A 224 -9.12 24.52 8.67
CA HIS A 224 -10.18 24.69 7.66
C HIS A 224 -10.90 26.02 7.84
N GLU A 225 -11.29 26.68 6.73
CA GLU A 225 -11.92 28.02 6.75
C GLU A 225 -13.27 28.05 7.49
N ASP A 226 -14.10 27.03 7.34
CA ASP A 226 -15.37 26.85 8.09
C ASP A 226 -15.21 26.90 9.61
N TRP A 227 -14.01 26.63 10.12
CA TRP A 227 -13.65 26.71 11.54
C TRP A 227 -12.72 27.88 11.86
N GLY A 228 -12.43 28.73 10.87
CA GLY A 228 -11.50 29.86 10.92
C GLY A 228 -10.07 29.46 10.57
N ALA A 229 -9.70 29.56 9.30
CA ALA A 229 -8.33 29.40 8.80
C ALA A 229 -7.52 30.71 8.94
N THR A 230 -7.59 31.33 10.12
CA THR A 230 -6.95 32.62 10.40
C THR A 230 -5.43 32.48 10.48
N ALA A 231 -4.71 33.60 10.33
CA ALA A 231 -3.26 33.62 10.51
C ALA A 231 -2.83 33.06 11.88
N SER A 232 -3.59 33.34 12.94
CA SER A 232 -3.32 32.82 14.29
C SER A 232 -3.53 31.31 14.39
N ALA A 233 -4.58 30.77 13.76
CA ALA A 233 -4.83 29.33 13.75
C ALA A 233 -3.73 28.57 12.99
N ILE A 234 -3.34 29.07 11.82
CA ILE A 234 -2.28 28.46 11.00
C ILE A 234 -0.93 28.49 11.72
N ASP A 235 -0.54 29.63 12.30
CA ASP A 235 0.73 29.76 13.05
C ASP A 235 0.80 28.80 14.25
N ASN A 236 -0.28 28.69 15.05
CA ASN A 236 -0.30 27.76 16.17
C ASN A 236 -0.35 26.29 15.73
N ALA A 237 -1.06 25.98 14.65
CA ALA A 237 -1.09 24.63 14.08
C ALA A 237 0.29 24.21 13.55
N LEU A 238 1.03 25.10 12.89
CA LEU A 238 2.41 24.85 12.47
C LEU A 238 3.35 24.62 13.66
N LYS A 239 3.25 25.43 14.72
CA LYS A 239 4.03 25.22 15.95
C LYS A 239 3.71 23.89 16.63
N ALA A 240 2.44 23.45 16.60
CA ALA A 240 2.05 22.14 17.09
C ALA A 240 2.61 21.02 16.19
N ALA A 241 2.51 21.16 14.87
CA ALA A 241 3.11 20.23 13.91
C ALA A 241 4.60 20.03 14.17
N ASP A 242 5.37 21.11 14.32
CA ASP A 242 6.81 21.05 14.63
C ASP A 242 7.09 20.41 16.00
N LYS A 243 6.30 20.73 17.03
CA LYS A 243 6.48 20.20 18.39
C LYS A 243 6.25 18.69 18.46
N TYR A 244 5.25 18.18 17.75
CA TYR A 244 4.81 16.79 17.83
C TYR A 244 5.24 15.93 16.62
N ASP A 245 5.96 16.51 15.66
CA ASP A 245 6.43 15.86 14.43
C ASP A 245 5.28 15.22 13.62
N VAL A 246 4.25 16.03 13.34
CA VAL A 246 3.08 15.61 12.54
C VAL A 246 2.82 16.58 11.39
N GLN A 247 2.15 16.11 10.34
CA GLN A 247 1.83 16.93 9.17
C GLN A 247 0.64 17.88 9.43
N LEU A 248 0.68 19.06 8.80
CA LEU A 248 -0.45 19.99 8.70
C LEU A 248 -1.05 20.00 7.29
N ALA A 249 -2.34 19.70 7.19
CA ALA A 249 -3.18 19.98 6.03
C ALA A 249 -3.95 21.29 6.25
N VAL A 250 -4.09 22.09 5.19
CA VAL A 250 -4.81 23.38 5.27
C VAL A 250 -5.81 23.51 4.13
N HIS A 251 -7.01 23.95 4.49
CA HIS A 251 -7.98 24.55 3.58
C HIS A 251 -8.08 26.02 3.97
N THR A 252 -7.54 26.89 3.12
CA THR A 252 -7.31 28.31 3.42
C THR A 252 -8.59 29.14 3.41
N ASP A 253 -8.51 30.34 3.97
CA ASP A 253 -9.58 31.35 3.90
C ASP A 253 -9.86 31.77 2.45
N SER A 254 -10.97 31.28 1.89
CA SER A 254 -11.40 31.62 0.53
C SER A 254 -11.97 33.03 0.44
N LEU A 255 -12.47 33.57 1.57
CA LEU A 255 -13.09 34.88 1.65
C LEU A 255 -12.05 36.01 1.69
N ASN A 256 -10.81 35.69 2.08
CA ASN A 256 -9.78 36.68 2.40
C ASN A 256 -10.29 37.64 3.50
N GLU A 257 -10.89 37.08 4.55
CA GLU A 257 -11.39 37.81 5.72
C GLU A 257 -10.25 38.23 6.65
N GLY A 258 -9.20 37.40 6.74
CA GLY A 258 -8.01 37.59 7.57
C GLY A 258 -7.18 38.83 7.27
#